data_AF-A0A929ZY23-F1
#
_entry.id   AF-A0A929ZY23-F1
#
_cell.length_a   1.000
_cell.length_b   1.000
_cell.length_c   1.000
_cell.angle_alpha   90.00
_cell.angle_beta   90.00
_cell.angle_gamma   90.00
#
_symmetry.space_group_name_H-M   'P 1'
#
loop_
_entity.id
_entity.type
_entity.pdbx_description
1 polymer ?
#
loop_
_entity_poly.entity_id
_entity_poly.type
_entity_poly.pdbx_seq_one_letter_code
_entity_poly.pdbx_strand_id
1 'polypeptide(L)'
;MDSRYNAVKTVPQSALKVIDFGKLKGKYDISPQWRWEVLTETYGMCGIGWKFEVVSTQQVPVEETKETMLYVLVNLYIKDGDEWSEPIPGYGGDFLIYKDKNGFHGNDEAFKMAVTDALGTAAKMIGVGADVYRGLQDTKINAAAEKEKKEKEFNPQNAYAIVLQTAGEHGISSEQLNQQLTKMFGVGVIDNITRDQMSKLYDWVKGYEVNG
;
A
#
# COMPACT_ATOMS: atom_id res chain seq x y z
N MET A 1 -15.48 -8.29 21.69
CA MET A 1 -14.35 -7.40 21.33
C MET A 1 -14.58 -6.08 22.04
N ASP A 2 -13.54 -5.51 22.66
CA ASP A 2 -13.62 -4.21 23.36
C ASP A 2 -14.19 -3.13 22.43
N SER A 3 -15.03 -2.24 22.95
CA SER A 3 -15.69 -1.18 22.17
C SER A 3 -14.69 -0.18 21.61
N ARG A 4 -13.62 0.15 22.36
CA ARG A 4 -12.54 1.04 21.93
C ARG A 4 -11.76 0.42 20.77
N TYR A 5 -11.46 -0.88 20.84
CA TYR A 5 -10.83 -1.60 19.73
C TYR A 5 -11.66 -1.49 18.45
N ASN A 6 -12.99 -1.66 18.54
CA ASN A 6 -13.87 -1.51 17.40
C ASN A 6 -13.94 -0.08 16.86
N ALA A 7 -13.76 0.93 17.72
CA ALA A 7 -13.78 2.33 17.31
C ALA A 7 -12.55 2.72 16.49
N VAL A 8 -11.39 2.10 16.74
CA VAL A 8 -10.11 2.51 16.15
C VAL A 8 -9.58 1.60 15.03
N LYS A 9 -10.23 0.46 14.78
CA LYS A 9 -9.73 -0.56 13.83
C LYS A 9 -9.77 -0.19 12.36
N THR A 10 -10.74 0.64 11.96
CA THR A 10 -10.94 1.01 10.56
C THR A 10 -10.33 2.38 10.30
N VAL A 11 -9.49 2.48 9.27
CA VAL A 11 -8.81 3.74 8.93
C VAL A 11 -9.64 4.49 7.88
N PRO A 12 -9.90 5.80 8.01
CA PRO A 12 -10.55 6.57 6.96
C PRO A 12 -9.63 6.69 5.74
N GLN A 13 -10.21 6.76 4.54
CA GLN A 13 -9.45 6.81 3.30
C GLN A 13 -8.49 8.02 3.23
N SER A 14 -8.88 9.15 3.83
CA SER A 14 -8.05 10.36 3.93
C SER A 14 -6.76 10.17 4.74
N ALA A 15 -6.70 9.14 5.58
CA ALA A 15 -5.54 8.78 6.38
C ALA A 15 -4.74 7.60 5.80
N LEU A 16 -5.06 7.15 4.58
CA LEU A 16 -4.38 6.05 3.91
C LEU A 16 -3.63 6.55 2.67
N LYS A 17 -2.40 6.05 2.52
CA LYS A 17 -1.59 6.23 1.31
C LYS A 17 -1.15 4.88 0.79
N VAL A 18 -1.34 4.63 -0.51
CA VAL A 18 -0.82 3.41 -1.14
C VAL A 18 0.70 3.53 -1.25
N ILE A 19 1.40 2.46 -0.88
CA ILE A 19 2.85 2.36 -1.02
C ILE A 19 3.17 1.92 -2.45
N ASP A 20 3.90 2.73 -3.20
CA ASP A 20 4.16 2.49 -4.64
C ASP A 20 5.45 1.73 -4.95
N PHE A 21 6.35 1.57 -3.97
CA PHE A 21 7.68 1.00 -4.17
C PHE A 21 8.12 0.06 -3.03
N GLY A 22 9.20 -0.68 -3.28
CA GLY A 22 9.79 -1.57 -2.28
C GLY A 22 8.96 -2.82 -1.96
N LYS A 23 9.34 -3.51 -0.89
CA LYS A 23 8.72 -4.78 -0.47
C LYS A 23 7.25 -4.65 -0.07
N LEU A 24 6.83 -3.45 0.34
CA LEU A 24 5.47 -3.15 0.79
C LEU A 24 4.59 -2.55 -0.32
N LYS A 25 5.04 -2.61 -1.58
CA LYS A 25 4.27 -2.10 -2.72
C LYS A 25 2.84 -2.70 -2.75
N GLY A 26 1.85 -1.84 -2.93
CA GLY A 26 0.43 -2.20 -2.93
C GLY A 26 -0.19 -2.35 -1.54
N LYS A 27 0.58 -2.16 -0.46
CA LYS A 27 0.05 -2.03 0.91
C LYS A 27 -0.25 -0.56 1.22
N TYR A 28 -0.85 -0.34 2.38
CA TYR A 28 -1.13 1.00 2.87
C TYR A 28 -0.11 1.44 3.92
N ASP A 29 0.33 2.68 3.77
CA ASP A 29 0.84 3.50 4.85
C ASP A 29 -0.34 4.24 5.50
N ILE A 30 -0.33 4.30 6.83
CA ILE A 30 -1.37 4.98 7.61
C ILE A 30 -0.77 6.29 8.12
N SER A 31 -1.51 7.39 8.02
CA SER A 31 -1.10 8.69 8.53
C SER A 31 -0.75 8.61 10.03
N PRO A 32 0.47 9.00 10.44
CA PRO A 32 0.82 9.13 11.85
C PRO A 32 -0.14 10.04 12.61
N GLN A 33 -0.48 11.19 12.03
CA GLN A 33 -1.32 12.19 12.66
C GLN A 33 -2.72 11.64 13.00
N TRP A 34 -3.30 10.86 12.09
CA TRP A 34 -4.59 10.20 12.34
C TRP A 34 -4.52 9.21 13.51
N ARG A 35 -3.40 8.48 13.68
CA ARG A 35 -3.23 7.58 14.83
C ARG A 35 -3.30 8.35 16.15
N TRP A 36 -2.70 9.55 16.21
CA TRP A 36 -2.71 10.38 17.41
C TRP A 36 -4.09 10.98 17.68
N GLU A 37 -4.79 11.39 16.62
CA GLU A 37 -6.17 11.88 16.68
C GLU A 37 -7.10 10.81 17.25
N VAL A 38 -7.08 9.60 16.68
CA VAL A 38 -7.99 8.53 17.12
C VAL A 38 -7.66 8.03 18.53
N LEU A 39 -6.38 8.02 18.92
CA LEU A 39 -6.00 7.76 20.32
C LEU A 39 -6.54 8.84 21.25
N THR A 40 -6.48 10.10 20.83
CA THR A 40 -6.97 11.23 21.61
C THR A 40 -8.50 11.22 21.75
N GLU A 41 -9.21 10.91 20.67
CA GLU A 41 -10.67 10.77 20.67
C GLU A 41 -11.14 9.60 21.54
N THR A 42 -10.41 8.48 21.50
CA THR A 42 -10.82 7.24 22.17
C THR A 42 -10.43 7.20 23.64
N TYR A 43 -9.23 7.67 23.97
CA TYR A 43 -8.64 7.54 25.31
C TYR A 43 -8.51 8.87 26.05
N GLY A 44 -8.51 10.02 25.34
CA GLY A 44 -8.29 11.37 25.89
C GLY A 44 -6.94 11.97 25.50
N MET A 45 -6.64 13.21 25.89
CA MET A 45 -5.38 13.89 25.52
C MET A 45 -4.13 13.09 25.89
N CYS A 46 -3.07 13.19 25.08
CA CYS A 46 -1.76 12.64 25.41
C CYS A 46 -1.24 13.20 26.74
N GLY A 47 -0.71 12.35 27.61
CA GLY A 47 -0.36 12.65 29.00
C GLY A 47 -1.51 12.47 30.01
N ILE A 48 -2.77 12.35 29.54
CA ILE A 48 -3.96 12.22 30.40
C ILE A 48 -4.65 10.88 30.17
N GLY A 49 -5.04 10.62 28.93
CA GLY A 49 -5.80 9.44 28.50
C GLY A 49 -4.94 8.33 27.91
N TRP A 50 -3.88 8.73 27.24
CA TRP A 50 -2.81 7.86 26.77
C TRP A 50 -1.49 8.60 26.93
N LYS A 51 -0.37 7.88 26.99
CA LYS A 51 0.98 8.47 27.01
C LYS A 51 1.97 7.47 26.45
N PHE A 52 3.15 7.93 26.12
CA PHE A 52 4.23 7.04 25.73
C PHE A 52 5.57 7.51 26.31
N GLU A 53 6.51 6.58 26.35
CA GLU A 53 7.90 6.90 26.67
C GLU A 53 8.82 6.23 25.64
N VAL A 54 9.95 6.87 25.36
CA VAL A 54 11.04 6.25 24.61
C VAL A 54 11.90 5.47 25.61
N VAL A 55 11.91 4.15 25.48
CA VAL A 55 12.60 3.23 26.41
C VAL A 55 14.07 3.10 26.04
N SER A 56 14.36 2.93 24.75
CA SER A 56 15.73 2.79 24.27
C SER A 56 15.89 3.26 22.83
N THR A 57 17.11 3.67 22.51
CA THR A 57 17.54 3.99 21.16
C THR A 57 18.83 3.24 20.88
N GLN A 58 18.91 2.59 19.71
CA GLN A 58 20.10 1.85 19.28
C GLN A 58 20.48 2.27 17.87
N GLN A 59 21.76 2.57 17.67
CA GLN A 59 22.34 2.76 16.35
C GLN A 59 23.07 1.48 15.94
N VAL A 60 22.78 0.98 14.76
CA VAL A 60 23.36 -0.26 14.23
C VAL A 60 24.01 0.05 12.87
N PRO A 61 25.35 0.13 12.82
CA PRO A 61 26.07 0.21 11.56
C PRO A 61 25.82 -1.03 10.70
N VAL A 62 25.60 -0.85 9.40
CA VAL A 62 25.52 -1.92 8.41
C VAL A 62 26.81 -1.90 7.60
N GLU A 63 27.74 -2.79 7.91
CA GLU A 63 29.11 -2.75 7.35
C GLU A 63 29.13 -2.87 5.82
N GLU A 64 28.25 -3.70 5.26
CA GLU A 64 28.19 -3.96 3.82
C GLU A 64 27.75 -2.75 3.02
N THR A 65 26.81 -1.95 3.54
CA THR A 65 26.29 -0.76 2.86
C THR A 65 26.92 0.54 3.36
N LYS A 66 27.62 0.48 4.50
CA LYS A 66 28.15 1.63 5.27
C LYS A 66 27.06 2.58 5.77
N GLU A 67 25.82 2.12 5.79
CA GLU A 67 24.68 2.85 6.34
C GLU A 67 24.61 2.65 7.86
N THR A 68 23.77 3.44 8.53
CA THR A 68 23.51 3.26 9.96
C THR A 68 22.01 3.28 10.20
N MET A 69 21.49 2.19 10.75
CA MET A 69 20.10 2.06 11.18
C MET A 69 19.94 2.67 12.57
N LEU A 70 18.82 3.33 12.79
CA LEU A 70 18.33 3.78 14.09
C LEU A 70 17.13 2.93 14.46
N TYR A 71 17.18 2.27 15.62
CA TYR A 71 16.05 1.56 16.20
C TYR A 71 15.60 2.24 17.47
N VAL A 72 14.29 2.34 17.66
CA VAL A 72 13.66 2.91 18.84
C VAL A 72 12.66 1.90 19.40
N LEU A 73 12.70 1.71 20.72
CA LEU A 73 11.65 1.05 21.48
C LEU A 73 10.86 2.11 22.24
N VAL A 74 9.54 2.07 22.09
CA VAL A 74 8.61 2.87 22.90
C VAL A 74 7.69 1.95 23.70
N ASN A 75 7.26 2.44 24.86
CA ASN A 75 6.09 1.89 25.54
C ASN A 75 4.93 2.87 25.39
N LEU A 76 3.80 2.39 24.88
CA LEU A 76 2.51 3.07 24.93
C LEU A 76 1.76 2.64 26.20
N TYR A 77 1.03 3.58 26.78
CA TYR A 77 0.15 3.36 27.93
C TYR A 77 -1.21 4.00 27.63
N ILE A 78 -2.29 3.32 28.02
CA ILE A 78 -3.66 3.84 27.96
C ILE A 78 -4.26 3.85 29.37
N LYS A 79 -5.18 4.77 29.62
CA LYS A 79 -5.91 4.86 30.88
C LYS A 79 -7.28 4.20 30.75
N ASP A 80 -7.68 3.42 31.76
CA ASP A 80 -9.03 2.86 31.90
C ASP A 80 -9.59 3.24 33.28
N GLY A 81 -10.55 4.16 33.29
CA GLY A 81 -11.00 4.83 34.52
C GLY A 81 -9.84 5.56 35.21
N ASP A 82 -9.47 5.09 36.40
CA ASP A 82 -8.39 5.65 37.21
C ASP A 82 -7.06 4.88 37.10
N GLU A 83 -7.04 3.75 36.40
CA GLU A 83 -5.87 2.90 36.27
C GLU A 83 -5.15 3.11 34.94
N TRP A 84 -3.82 3.06 34.97
CA TRP A 84 -3.00 3.01 33.77
C TRP A 84 -2.73 1.55 33.39
N SER A 85 -2.68 1.26 32.09
CA SER A 85 -2.27 -0.05 31.60
C SER A 85 -0.81 -0.35 31.96
N GLU A 86 -0.45 -1.63 31.89
CA GLU A 86 0.93 -2.08 31.71
C GLU A 86 1.50 -1.54 30.38
N PRO A 87 2.85 -1.52 30.21
CA PRO A 87 3.48 -1.04 28.98
C PRO A 87 3.09 -1.89 27.76
N ILE A 88 2.74 -1.21 26.67
CA ILE A 88 2.50 -1.82 25.36
C ILE A 88 3.71 -1.50 24.47
N PRO A 89 4.63 -2.45 24.26
CA PRO A 89 5.86 -2.18 23.55
C PRO A 89 5.64 -2.05 22.05
N GLY A 90 6.39 -1.13 21.43
CA GLY A 90 6.47 -0.97 19.99
C GLY A 90 7.90 -0.68 19.55
N TYR A 91 8.33 -1.36 18.48
CA TYR A 91 9.63 -1.14 17.86
C TYR A 91 9.45 -0.44 16.53
N GLY A 92 10.33 0.51 16.25
CA GLY A 92 10.38 1.20 14.96
C GLY A 92 11.81 1.54 14.60
N GLY A 93 12.02 1.94 13.35
CA GLY A 93 13.34 2.31 12.90
C GLY A 93 13.36 3.07 11.59
N ASP A 94 14.50 3.70 11.35
CA ASP A 94 14.81 4.41 10.11
C ASP A 94 16.33 4.38 9.86
N PHE A 95 16.79 4.85 8.72
CA PHE A 95 18.21 5.09 8.50
C PHE A 95 18.62 6.44 9.08
N LEU A 96 19.57 6.43 10.02
CA LEU A 96 20.25 7.63 10.49
C LEU A 96 21.26 8.13 9.46
N ILE A 97 21.98 7.21 8.82
CA ILE A 97 22.83 7.44 7.66
C ILE A 97 22.36 6.50 6.57
N TYR A 98 22.00 7.04 5.40
CA TYR A 98 21.57 6.25 4.23
C TYR A 98 22.41 6.59 3.01
N LYS A 99 22.39 5.71 2.00
CA LYS A 99 23.06 5.93 0.73
C LYS A 99 22.06 6.06 -0.41
N ASP A 100 22.19 7.11 -1.21
CA ASP A 100 21.51 7.24 -2.49
C ASP A 100 22.52 7.43 -3.65
N LYS A 101 22.03 7.79 -4.84
CA LYS A 101 22.84 8.02 -6.05
C LYS A 101 23.87 9.15 -5.89
N ASN A 102 23.65 10.09 -4.97
CA ASN A 102 24.48 11.26 -4.71
C ASN A 102 25.45 11.03 -3.54
N GLY A 103 25.41 9.87 -2.88
CA GLY A 103 26.35 9.50 -1.83
C GLY A 103 25.65 9.18 -0.50
N PHE A 104 26.39 9.37 0.59
CA PHE A 104 25.90 9.16 1.95
C PHE A 104 25.31 10.44 2.52
N HIS A 105 24.16 10.31 3.15
CA HIS A 105 23.41 11.41 3.73
C HIS A 105 23.01 11.10 5.16
N GLY A 106 23.10 12.10 6.03
CA GLY A 106 22.47 12.05 7.33
C GLY A 106 20.99 12.38 7.24
N ASN A 107 20.19 11.69 8.03
CA ASN A 107 18.76 11.96 8.19
C ASN A 107 18.52 12.56 9.57
N ASP A 108 18.34 13.87 9.63
CA ASP A 108 18.06 14.62 10.85
C ASP A 108 16.63 14.36 11.39
N GLU A 109 15.74 13.82 10.56
CA GLU A 109 14.39 13.41 10.94
C GLU A 109 14.31 11.93 11.38
N ALA A 110 15.39 11.15 11.26
CA ALA A 110 15.39 9.70 11.51
C ALA A 110 14.81 9.34 12.89
N PHE A 111 15.12 10.11 13.93
CA PHE A 111 14.61 9.85 15.27
C PHE A 111 13.09 10.05 15.35
N LYS A 112 12.57 11.12 14.76
CA LYS A 112 11.12 11.39 14.74
C LYS A 112 10.38 10.32 13.94
N MET A 113 10.95 9.89 12.83
CA MET A 113 10.42 8.81 11.99
C MET A 113 10.40 7.47 12.76
N ALA A 114 11.51 7.10 13.39
CA ALA A 114 11.61 5.86 14.17
C ALA A 114 10.66 5.84 15.39
N VAL A 115 10.53 6.95 16.12
CA VAL A 115 9.57 7.07 17.25
C VAL A 115 8.13 6.94 16.74
N THR A 116 7.81 7.58 15.61
CA THR A 116 6.50 7.52 14.99
C THR A 116 6.12 6.10 14.57
N ASP A 117 7.04 5.39 13.92
CA ASP A 117 6.86 3.99 13.53
C ASP A 117 6.71 3.07 14.75
N ALA A 118 7.56 3.25 15.76
CA ALA A 118 7.51 2.49 16.99
C ALA A 118 6.17 2.65 17.71
N LEU A 119 5.69 3.88 17.82
CA LEU A 119 4.42 4.19 18.48
C LEU A 119 3.22 3.70 17.67
N GLY A 120 3.28 3.73 16.34
CA GLY A 120 2.29 3.08 15.47
C GLY A 120 2.25 1.56 15.67
N THR A 121 3.42 0.93 15.84
CA THR A 121 3.56 -0.50 16.13
C THR A 121 3.06 -0.87 17.53
N ALA A 122 3.16 0.00 18.52
CA ALA A 122 2.50 -0.20 19.81
C ALA A 122 0.97 -0.04 19.68
N ALA A 123 0.51 1.04 19.02
CA ALA A 123 -0.91 1.38 18.90
C ALA A 123 -1.75 0.32 18.16
N LYS A 124 -1.19 -0.40 17.18
CA LYS A 124 -1.91 -1.50 16.52
C LYS A 124 -2.30 -2.63 17.48
N MET A 125 -1.57 -2.81 18.59
CA MET A 125 -1.86 -3.86 19.58
C MET A 125 -3.18 -3.60 20.33
N ILE A 126 -3.57 -2.32 20.46
CA ILE A 126 -4.86 -1.91 21.01
C ILE A 126 -5.91 -1.62 19.92
N GLY A 127 -5.61 -2.04 18.68
CA GLY A 127 -6.55 -2.05 17.57
C GLY A 127 -6.40 -0.94 16.57
N VAL A 128 -5.55 0.08 16.78
CA VAL A 128 -5.46 1.23 15.87
C VAL A 128 -5.08 0.77 14.45
N GLY A 129 -5.98 0.95 13.50
CA GLY A 129 -5.82 0.54 12.11
C GLY A 129 -5.77 -0.98 11.87
N ALA A 130 -6.27 -1.80 12.79
CA ALA A 130 -6.23 -3.26 12.70
C ALA A 130 -6.78 -3.83 11.38
N ASP A 131 -7.77 -3.19 10.74
CA ASP A 131 -8.34 -3.67 9.48
C ASP A 131 -7.33 -3.59 8.31
N VAL A 132 -6.39 -2.64 8.34
CA VAL A 132 -5.28 -2.59 7.36
C VAL A 132 -4.39 -3.82 7.51
N TYR A 133 -3.99 -4.14 8.74
CA TYR A 133 -3.10 -5.27 9.03
C TYR A 133 -3.77 -6.63 8.78
N ARG A 134 -5.09 -6.71 8.98
CA ARG A 134 -5.90 -7.91 8.67
C ARG A 134 -6.24 -8.05 7.19
N GLY A 135 -5.92 -7.05 6.35
CA GLY A 135 -6.33 -7.03 4.94
C GLY A 135 -7.83 -6.86 4.74
N LEU A 136 -8.55 -6.33 5.74
CA LEU A 136 -9.99 -6.06 5.71
C LEU A 136 -10.32 -4.62 5.34
N GLN A 137 -9.31 -3.74 5.26
CA GLN A 137 -9.48 -2.37 4.81
C GLN A 137 -10.06 -2.32 3.39
N ASP A 138 -11.08 -1.47 3.18
CA ASP A 138 -11.96 -1.51 2.02
C ASP A 138 -11.19 -1.46 0.69
N THR A 139 -11.16 -2.60 0.00
CA THR A 139 -10.38 -2.83 -1.23
C THR A 139 -11.04 -2.26 -2.48
N LYS A 140 -12.28 -1.76 -2.39
CA LYS A 140 -13.04 -1.27 -3.55
C LYS A 140 -12.42 -0.03 -4.19
N ILE A 141 -11.89 0.89 -3.38
CA ILE A 141 -11.14 2.05 -3.91
C ILE A 141 -9.79 1.60 -4.48
N ASN A 142 -9.14 0.60 -3.87
CA ASN A 142 -7.91 0.03 -4.45
C ASN A 142 -8.16 -0.62 -5.81
N ALA A 143 -9.25 -1.38 -5.97
CA ALA A 143 -9.60 -1.97 -7.26
C ALA A 143 -9.89 -0.88 -8.30
N ALA A 144 -10.56 0.22 -7.91
CA ALA A 144 -10.83 1.35 -8.80
C ALA A 144 -9.55 2.13 -9.17
N ALA A 145 -8.69 2.44 -8.19
CA ALA A 145 -7.42 3.14 -8.39
C ALA A 145 -6.40 2.27 -9.16
N GLU A 146 -6.33 0.97 -8.89
CA GLU A 146 -5.54 0.03 -9.69
C GLU A 146 -6.07 -0.08 -11.12
N LYS A 147 -7.40 -0.10 -11.30
CA LYS A 147 -8.02 -0.11 -12.62
C LYS A 147 -7.68 1.17 -13.38
N GLU A 148 -7.83 2.34 -12.77
CA GLU A 148 -7.49 3.63 -13.38
C GLU A 148 -5.99 3.74 -13.71
N LYS A 149 -5.11 3.26 -12.82
CA LYS A 149 -3.66 3.22 -13.05
C LYS A 149 -3.31 2.30 -14.22
N LYS A 150 -3.86 1.08 -14.25
CA LYS A 150 -3.66 0.13 -15.36
C LYS A 150 -4.21 0.68 -16.67
N GLU A 151 -5.25 1.51 -16.64
CA GLU A 151 -5.78 2.19 -17.81
C GLU A 151 -4.84 3.32 -18.30
N LYS A 152 -4.23 4.10 -17.39
CA LYS A 152 -3.26 5.14 -17.73
C LYS A 152 -1.93 4.59 -18.25
N GLU A 153 -1.49 3.46 -17.71
CA GLU A 153 -0.26 2.77 -18.13
C GLU A 153 -0.48 1.88 -19.37
N PHE A 154 -1.73 1.73 -19.83
CA PHE A 154 -2.06 0.90 -20.98
C PHE A 154 -1.51 1.52 -22.27
N ASN A 155 -0.71 0.74 -23.00
CA ASN A 155 -0.29 1.07 -24.35
C ASN A 155 -1.03 0.16 -25.35
N PRO A 156 -1.95 0.70 -26.16
CA PRO A 156 -2.74 -0.09 -27.10
C PRO A 156 -1.90 -0.83 -28.14
N GLN A 157 -0.82 -0.23 -28.64
CA GLN A 157 -0.02 -0.81 -29.72
C GLN A 157 0.77 -2.04 -29.24
N ASN A 158 1.41 -1.93 -28.07
CA ASN A 158 2.15 -3.04 -27.47
C ASN A 158 1.23 -4.21 -27.12
N ALA A 159 0.05 -3.91 -26.56
CA ALA A 159 -0.91 -4.95 -26.22
C ALA A 159 -1.47 -5.62 -27.49
N TYR A 160 -1.79 -4.83 -28.53
CA TYR A 160 -2.30 -5.38 -29.79
C TYR A 160 -1.28 -6.28 -30.49
N ALA A 161 0.01 -5.96 -30.43
CA ALA A 161 1.07 -6.82 -30.98
C ALA A 161 1.07 -8.23 -30.37
N ILE A 162 0.81 -8.34 -29.06
CA ILE A 162 0.68 -9.63 -28.36
C ILE A 162 -0.57 -10.37 -28.85
N VAL A 163 -1.71 -9.67 -28.96
CA VAL A 163 -2.95 -10.30 -29.45
C VAL A 163 -2.81 -10.78 -30.89
N LEU A 164 -2.16 -10.01 -31.77
CA LEU A 164 -1.86 -10.40 -33.15
C LEU A 164 -1.01 -11.66 -33.22
N GLN A 165 0.02 -11.78 -32.38
CA GLN A 165 0.86 -12.96 -32.32
C GLN A 165 0.04 -14.20 -31.94
N THR A 166 -0.73 -14.12 -30.86
CA THR A 166 -1.59 -15.24 -30.42
C THR A 166 -2.69 -15.56 -31.44
N ALA A 167 -3.22 -14.56 -32.14
CA ALA A 167 -4.20 -14.75 -33.21
C ALA A 167 -3.60 -15.56 -34.36
N GLY A 168 -2.37 -15.25 -34.76
CA GLY A 168 -1.64 -16.02 -35.78
C GLY A 168 -1.42 -17.48 -35.38
N GLU A 169 -1.14 -17.75 -34.10
CA GLU A 169 -1.03 -19.12 -33.56
C GLU A 169 -2.34 -19.91 -33.66
N HIS A 170 -3.48 -19.23 -33.65
CA HIS A 170 -4.82 -19.82 -33.78
C HIS A 170 -5.36 -19.74 -35.23
N GLY A 171 -4.52 -19.38 -36.21
CA GLY A 171 -4.90 -19.31 -37.61
C GLY A 171 -5.80 -18.12 -37.98
N ILE A 172 -5.87 -17.10 -37.12
CA ILE A 172 -6.66 -15.89 -37.35
C ILE A 172 -5.77 -14.85 -38.03
N SER A 173 -6.19 -14.36 -39.20
CA SER A 173 -5.46 -13.30 -39.90
C SER A 173 -5.62 -11.94 -39.21
N SER A 174 -4.70 -11.02 -39.47
CA SER A 174 -4.79 -9.64 -38.98
C SER A 174 -6.06 -8.92 -39.46
N GLU A 175 -6.55 -9.23 -40.67
CA GLU A 175 -7.82 -8.71 -41.18
C GLU A 175 -9.02 -9.24 -40.41
N GLN A 176 -9.06 -10.55 -40.12
CA GLN A 176 -10.12 -11.15 -39.30
C GLN A 176 -10.12 -10.57 -37.89
N LEU A 177 -8.94 -10.37 -37.30
CA LEU A 177 -8.81 -9.76 -35.98
C LEU A 177 -9.28 -8.30 -35.97
N ASN A 178 -8.93 -7.50 -36.98
CA ASN A 178 -9.39 -6.11 -37.12
C ASN A 178 -10.91 -6.01 -37.34
N GLN A 179 -11.49 -6.91 -38.14
CA GLN A 179 -12.94 -7.00 -38.32
C GLN A 179 -13.63 -7.36 -37.01
N GLN A 180 -13.08 -8.32 -36.26
CA GLN A 180 -13.63 -8.74 -34.98
C GLN A 180 -13.54 -7.63 -33.93
N LEU A 181 -12.42 -6.91 -33.87
CA LEU A 181 -12.26 -5.72 -33.03
C LEU A 181 -13.37 -4.69 -33.30
N THR A 182 -13.61 -4.37 -34.58
CA THR A 182 -14.66 -3.45 -35.01
C THR A 182 -16.05 -3.98 -34.61
N LYS A 183 -16.30 -5.28 -34.80
CA LYS A 183 -17.58 -5.93 -34.48
C LYS A 183 -17.87 -5.94 -32.97
N MET A 184 -16.87 -6.20 -32.14
CA MET A 184 -17.05 -6.31 -30.69
C MET A 184 -17.21 -4.95 -30.02
N PHE A 185 -16.52 -3.92 -30.50
CA PHE A 185 -16.37 -2.67 -29.76
C PHE A 185 -16.67 -1.40 -30.55
N GLY A 186 -16.93 -1.51 -31.87
CA GLY A 186 -17.16 -0.34 -32.74
C GLY A 186 -15.91 0.52 -32.97
N VAL A 187 -14.72 -0.02 -32.68
CA VAL A 187 -13.45 0.72 -32.76
C VAL A 187 -12.75 0.38 -34.08
N GLY A 188 -12.53 1.38 -34.92
CA GLY A 188 -11.84 1.24 -36.22
C GLY A 188 -10.33 1.49 -36.18
N VAL A 189 -9.79 2.01 -35.07
CA VAL A 189 -8.36 2.30 -34.89
C VAL A 189 -7.93 1.85 -33.50
N ILE A 190 -6.86 1.05 -33.42
CA ILE A 190 -6.41 0.40 -32.18
C ILE A 190 -6.08 1.41 -31.07
N ASP A 191 -5.70 2.64 -31.42
CA ASP A 191 -5.32 3.68 -30.45
C ASP A 191 -6.47 4.10 -29.52
N ASN A 192 -7.72 3.84 -29.93
CA ASN A 192 -8.92 4.21 -29.16
C ASN A 192 -9.50 3.03 -28.35
N ILE A 193 -8.81 1.89 -28.30
CA ILE A 193 -9.26 0.74 -27.52
C ILE A 193 -8.89 0.92 -26.04
N THR A 194 -9.79 0.52 -25.15
CA THR A 194 -9.51 0.43 -23.71
C THR A 194 -8.78 -0.87 -23.35
N ARG A 195 -8.15 -0.91 -22.18
CA ARG A 195 -7.49 -2.13 -21.68
C ARG A 195 -8.46 -3.30 -21.54
N ASP A 196 -9.67 -3.02 -21.07
CA ASP A 196 -10.74 -4.02 -20.89
C ASP A 196 -11.19 -4.61 -22.23
N GLN A 197 -11.38 -3.77 -23.25
CA GLN A 197 -11.71 -4.22 -24.60
C GLN A 197 -10.57 -5.05 -25.21
N MET A 198 -9.31 -4.66 -25.00
CA MET A 198 -8.15 -5.45 -25.44
C MET A 198 -8.10 -6.82 -24.77
N SER A 199 -8.35 -6.88 -23.46
CA SER A 199 -8.42 -8.16 -22.73
C SER A 199 -9.50 -9.07 -23.30
N LYS A 200 -10.70 -8.54 -23.57
CA LYS A 200 -11.80 -9.29 -24.16
C LYS A 200 -11.48 -9.78 -25.57
N LEU A 201 -10.75 -9.01 -26.37
CA LEU A 201 -10.28 -9.45 -27.68
C LEU A 201 -9.29 -10.61 -27.56
N TYR A 202 -8.35 -10.52 -26.62
CA TYR A 202 -7.39 -11.58 -26.34
C TYR A 202 -8.06 -12.87 -25.87
N ASP A 203 -9.05 -12.77 -24.98
CA ASP A 203 -9.83 -13.92 -24.50
C ASP A 203 -10.62 -14.57 -25.64
N TRP A 204 -11.18 -13.76 -26.55
CA TRP A 204 -11.83 -14.27 -27.76
C TRP A 204 -10.86 -15.03 -28.66
N VAL A 205 -9.66 -14.49 -28.89
CA VAL A 205 -8.62 -15.18 -29.68
C VAL A 205 -8.25 -16.52 -29.06
N LYS A 206 -8.07 -16.58 -27.73
CA LYS A 206 -7.76 -17.83 -27.03
C LYS A 206 -8.88 -18.86 -27.05
N GLY A 207 -10.13 -18.40 -27.06
CA GLY A 207 -11.31 -19.25 -27.18
C GLY A 207 -11.67 -19.60 -28.62
N TYR A 208 -10.90 -19.15 -29.60
CA TYR A 208 -11.20 -19.38 -31.00
C TYR A 208 -10.77 -20.80 -31.40
N GLU A 209 -11.73 -21.72 -31.39
CA GLU A 209 -11.57 -23.03 -32.01
C GLU A 209 -11.88 -22.92 -33.51
N VAL A 210 -10.92 -23.32 -34.35
CA VAL A 210 -11.17 -23.49 -35.77
C VAL A 210 -12.15 -24.64 -35.89
N ASN A 211 -13.43 -24.35 -36.14
CA ASN A 211 -14.36 -25.38 -36.60
C ASN A 211 -13.76 -25.98 -37.87
N GLY A 212 -13.24 -27.20 -37.75
CA GLY A 212 -12.71 -27.98 -38.86
C GLY A 212 -13.79 -28.33 -39.88
#